data_AF-A0A2N5IXP4-F1
#
_entry.id   AF-A0A2N5IXP4-F1
#
_cell.length_a   1.000
_cell.length_b   1.000
_cell.length_c   1.000
_cell.angle_alpha   90.00
_cell.angle_beta   90.00
_cell.angle_gamma   90.00
#
_symmetry.space_group_name_H-M   'P 1'
#
loop_
_entity.id
_entity.type
_entity.pdbx_description
1 polymer ?
#
loop_
_entity_poly.entity_id
_entity_poly.type
_entity_poly.pdbx_seq_one_letter_code
_entity_poly.pdbx_strand_id
1 'polypeptide(L)'
;MRRVIKRIATVSTILALSFGTAEIAMAKTMFGNNANGASTEEVAQLVYVGWCWNHPRSGYRYAEHWYYRPNKGQIGYRKATNGAKSSRVWDSLSWGPDGRTYFRWNRG
;
A
#
# COMPACT_ATOMS: atom_id res chain seq x y z
N MET A 1 -32.80 5.58 -8.99
CA MET A 1 -31.87 4.42 -9.02
C MET A 1 -30.39 4.78 -9.23
N ARG A 2 -30.02 5.59 -10.25
CA ARG A 2 -28.61 5.88 -10.60
C ARG A 2 -27.73 6.45 -9.47
N ARG A 3 -28.30 7.27 -8.56
CA ARG A 3 -27.56 7.84 -7.41
C ARG A 3 -27.35 6.83 -6.27
N VAL A 4 -28.27 5.88 -6.09
CA VAL A 4 -28.19 4.84 -5.05
C VAL A 4 -27.13 3.80 -5.44
N ILE A 5 -27.10 3.40 -6.71
CA ILE A 5 -26.08 2.48 -7.26
C ILE A 5 -24.67 3.05 -7.09
N LYS A 6 -24.47 4.36 -7.33
CA LYS A 6 -23.17 5.02 -7.10
C LYS A 6 -22.75 4.96 -5.64
N ARG A 7 -23.67 5.22 -4.70
CA ARG A 7 -23.37 5.17 -3.26
C ARG A 7 -23.03 3.75 -2.79
N ILE A 8 -23.76 2.74 -3.28
CA ILE A 8 -23.47 1.34 -2.99
C ILE A 8 -22.07 0.97 -3.52
N ALA A 9 -21.76 1.29 -4.78
CA ALA A 9 -20.45 1.01 -5.37
C ALA A 9 -19.30 1.69 -4.60
N THR A 10 -19.48 2.93 -4.15
CA THR A 10 -18.49 3.63 -3.33
C THR A 10 -18.29 2.95 -1.97
N VAL A 11 -19.36 2.57 -1.28
CA VAL A 11 -19.27 1.87 0.01
C VAL A 11 -18.63 0.49 -0.16
N SER A 12 -19.00 -0.27 -1.19
CA SER A 12 -18.40 -1.58 -1.50
C SER A 12 -16.91 -1.48 -1.83
N THR A 13 -16.48 -0.40 -2.50
CA THR A 13 -15.05 -0.18 -2.81
C THR A 13 -14.26 0.17 -1.55
N ILE A 14 -14.82 0.99 -0.66
CA ILE A 14 -14.21 1.29 0.65
C ILE A 14 -14.12 0.02 1.51
N LEU A 15 -15.17 -0.82 1.50
CA LEU A 15 -15.19 -2.09 2.23
C LEU A 15 -14.14 -3.06 1.67
N ALA A 16 -14.05 -3.22 0.35
CA ALA A 16 -13.05 -4.08 -0.29
C ALA A 16 -11.60 -3.61 -0.03
N LEU A 17 -11.38 -2.30 0.09
CA LEU A 17 -10.07 -1.74 0.46
C LEU A 17 -9.73 -1.89 1.95
N SER A 18 -10.75 -1.98 2.83
CA SER A 18 -10.56 -2.15 4.28
C SER A 18 -10.46 -3.61 4.72
N PHE A 19 -11.01 -4.56 3.95
CA PHE A 19 -10.90 -6.00 4.18
C PHE A 19 -9.83 -6.70 3.32
N GLY A 20 -8.93 -5.94 2.69
CA GLY A 20 -7.74 -6.50 2.03
C GLY A 20 -6.76 -7.08 3.05
N THR A 21 -7.06 -8.29 3.51
CA THR A 21 -6.19 -9.28 4.19
C THR A 21 -4.83 -8.74 4.64
N ALA A 22 -4.78 -8.24 5.87
CA ALA A 22 -3.53 -8.06 6.59
C ALA A 22 -3.09 -9.44 7.12
N GLU A 23 -2.47 -10.25 6.29
CA GLU A 23 -1.83 -11.48 6.76
C GLU A 23 -0.54 -11.72 6.04
N ILE A 24 0.56 -11.08 6.44
CA ILE A 24 1.89 -11.63 6.12
C ILE A 24 2.84 -11.30 7.28
N ALA A 25 2.92 -12.19 8.26
CA ALA A 25 4.07 -12.28 9.14
C ALA A 25 5.24 -12.81 8.30
N MET A 26 6.35 -12.07 8.22
CA MET A 26 7.57 -12.57 7.57
C MET A 26 8.61 -12.90 8.61
N ALA A 27 9.14 -14.11 8.54
CA ALA A 27 10.28 -14.57 9.31
C ALA A 27 11.53 -13.75 8.95
N LYS A 28 12.18 -13.15 9.96
CA LYS A 28 13.35 -12.26 9.76
C LYS A 28 14.70 -12.98 9.88
N THR A 29 14.72 -14.19 10.43
CA THR A 29 15.90 -15.04 10.61
C THR A 29 15.49 -16.50 10.45
N MET A 30 16.08 -17.22 9.49
CA MET A 30 15.83 -18.65 9.28
C MET A 30 16.94 -19.47 9.96
N PHE A 31 16.58 -20.42 10.83
CA PHE A 31 17.48 -21.48 11.29
C PHE A 31 16.97 -22.82 10.77
N GLY A 32 17.82 -23.57 10.06
CA GLY A 32 17.44 -24.86 9.47
C GLY A 32 18.54 -25.51 8.62
N ASN A 33 18.27 -26.73 8.18
CA ASN A 33 19.07 -27.48 7.20
C ASN A 33 18.18 -27.91 6.02
N ASN A 34 18.70 -28.75 5.12
CA ASN A 34 17.93 -29.26 3.97
C ASN A 34 16.68 -30.09 4.33
N ALA A 35 16.48 -30.45 5.60
CA ALA A 35 15.37 -31.29 6.06
C ALA A 35 14.33 -30.55 6.92
N ASN A 36 14.72 -29.53 7.71
CA ASN A 36 13.77 -28.67 8.43
C ASN A 36 14.36 -27.30 8.78
N GLY A 37 13.50 -26.34 9.08
CA GLY A 37 13.90 -25.05 9.66
C GLY A 37 12.71 -24.25 10.17
N ALA A 38 12.97 -23.27 11.03
CA ALA A 38 11.98 -22.36 11.58
C ALA A 38 12.56 -20.95 11.81
N SER A 39 11.69 -19.96 11.96
CA SER A 39 12.08 -18.58 12.27
C SER A 39 12.35 -18.38 13.76
N THR A 40 13.39 -17.62 14.11
CA THR A 40 13.60 -17.23 15.53
C THR A 40 12.92 -15.92 15.92
N GLU A 41 12.53 -15.10 14.94
CA GLU A 41 11.78 -13.87 15.13
C GLU A 41 10.52 -13.89 14.25
N GLU A 42 9.37 -13.73 14.89
CA GLU A 42 8.12 -13.40 14.22
C GLU A 42 8.03 -11.87 14.05
N VAL A 43 7.84 -11.40 12.83
CA VAL A 43 7.67 -9.96 12.55
C VAL A 43 6.34 -9.72 11.89
N ALA A 44 5.50 -8.91 12.55
CA ALA A 44 4.29 -8.37 11.94
C ALA A 44 4.67 -7.30 10.89
N GLN A 45 4.35 -7.58 9.64
CA GLN A 45 4.52 -6.62 8.54
C GLN A 45 3.16 -6.14 8.03
N LEU A 46 3.10 -4.87 7.67
CA LEU A 46 1.99 -4.26 6.98
C LEU A 46 2.34 -4.12 5.49
N VAL A 47 1.34 -4.37 4.66
CA VAL A 47 1.42 -4.16 3.21
C VAL A 47 0.61 -2.93 2.86
N TYR A 48 1.27 -1.87 2.42
CA TYR A 48 0.61 -0.69 1.87
C TYR A 48 0.42 -0.87 0.37
N VAL A 49 -0.83 -0.85 -0.10
CA VAL A 49 -1.16 -0.92 -1.54
C VAL A 49 -1.75 0.40 -1.99
N GLY A 50 -0.97 1.16 -2.76
CA GLY A 50 -1.37 2.46 -3.29
C GLY A 50 -1.67 2.40 -4.77
N TRP A 51 -2.62 3.23 -5.22
CA TRP A 51 -2.94 3.41 -6.64
C TRP A 51 -2.90 4.88 -7.02
N CYS A 52 -2.46 5.17 -8.24
CA CYS A 52 -2.63 6.47 -8.89
C CYS A 52 -3.08 6.22 -10.34
N TRP A 53 -3.87 7.14 -10.90
CA TRP A 53 -4.36 6.99 -12.26
C TRP A 53 -4.46 8.34 -12.96
N ASN A 54 -4.13 8.36 -14.25
CA ASN A 54 -4.28 9.52 -15.11
C ASN A 54 -4.96 9.11 -16.42
N HIS A 55 -6.16 9.62 -16.67
CA HIS A 55 -6.88 9.33 -17.92
C HIS A 55 -6.63 10.43 -18.94
N PRO A 56 -6.67 10.14 -20.26
CA PRO A 56 -6.39 11.13 -21.31
C PRO A 56 -7.20 12.44 -21.24
N ARG A 57 -8.39 12.42 -20.61
CA ARG A 57 -9.28 13.59 -20.47
C ARG A 57 -9.22 14.25 -19.09
N SER A 58 -8.24 13.92 -18.26
CA SER A 58 -8.11 14.47 -16.90
C SER A 58 -7.71 15.95 -16.88
N GLY A 59 -7.07 16.44 -17.93
CA GLY A 59 -6.43 17.77 -17.96
C GLY A 59 -5.07 17.82 -17.25
N TYR A 60 -4.55 16.68 -16.77
CA TYR A 60 -3.25 16.56 -16.10
C TYR A 60 -2.32 15.68 -16.94
N ARG A 61 -1.02 16.00 -16.94
CA ARG A 61 0.05 15.19 -17.54
C ARG A 61 0.30 13.92 -16.74
N TYR A 62 0.08 13.94 -15.42
CA TYR A 62 0.29 12.80 -14.55
C TYR A 62 -0.51 12.84 -13.24
N ALA A 63 -0.63 11.67 -12.63
CA ALA A 63 -0.95 11.50 -11.21
C ALA A 63 0.13 10.63 -10.56
N GLU A 64 0.51 10.91 -9.33
CA GLU A 64 1.51 10.13 -8.61
C GLU A 64 1.16 9.98 -7.14
N HIS A 65 1.70 8.95 -6.51
CA HIS A 65 1.66 8.77 -5.07
C HIS A 65 3.02 8.32 -4.54
N TRP A 66 3.24 8.55 -3.26
CA TRP A 66 4.36 8.00 -2.53
C TRP A 66 4.01 7.71 -1.08
N TYR A 67 4.82 6.83 -0.49
CA TYR A 67 4.83 6.53 0.93
C TYR A 67 6.09 7.08 1.55
N TYR A 68 5.96 7.73 2.71
CA TYR A 68 7.08 8.28 3.46
C TYR A 68 7.00 7.81 4.90
N ARG A 69 8.14 7.43 5.49
CA ARG A 69 8.28 7.17 6.92
C ARG A 69 9.44 8.02 7.46
N PRO A 70 9.28 8.76 8.57
CA PRO A 70 10.29 9.71 9.04
C PRO A 70 11.70 9.12 9.15
N ASN A 71 11.82 7.89 9.65
CA ASN A 71 13.10 7.22 9.84
C ASN A 71 13.59 6.41 8.63
N LYS A 72 12.80 6.26 7.55
CA LYS A 72 13.18 5.52 6.33
C LYS A 72 13.14 6.36 5.06
N GLY A 73 12.65 7.60 5.13
CA GLY A 73 12.41 8.43 3.95
C GLY A 73 11.27 7.89 3.09
N GLN A 74 11.38 8.07 1.77
CA GLN A 74 10.40 7.60 0.81
C GLN A 74 10.53 6.10 0.59
N ILE A 75 9.52 5.33 0.97
CA ILE A 75 9.52 3.85 0.92
C ILE A 75 8.69 3.29 -0.24
N GLY A 76 8.01 4.15 -1.01
CA GLY A 76 7.35 3.75 -2.24
C GLY A 76 6.96 4.94 -3.09
N TYR A 77 6.93 4.76 -4.40
CA TYR A 77 6.54 5.80 -5.36
C TYR A 77 6.02 5.19 -6.66
N ARG A 78 4.94 5.78 -7.18
CA ARG A 78 4.42 5.50 -8.53
C ARG A 78 3.88 6.74 -9.17
N LYS A 79 4.00 6.78 -10.50
CA LYS A 79 3.47 7.81 -11.36
C LYS A 79 2.75 7.18 -12.54
N ALA A 80 1.53 7.64 -12.79
CA ALA A 80 0.72 7.30 -13.94
C ALA A 80 0.63 8.51 -14.87
N THR A 81 1.17 8.38 -16.09
CA THR A 81 0.99 9.37 -17.17
C THR A 81 -0.21 9.03 -18.05
N ASN A 82 -0.53 7.74 -18.20
CA ASN A 82 -1.74 7.23 -18.83
C ASN A 82 -2.17 5.92 -18.13
N GLY A 83 -3.47 5.78 -17.86
CA GLY A 83 -4.05 4.63 -17.18
C GLY A 83 -3.80 4.63 -15.67
N ALA A 84 -3.84 3.46 -15.04
CA ALA A 84 -3.65 3.27 -13.61
C ALA A 84 -2.31 2.57 -13.30
N LYS A 85 -1.69 2.94 -12.19
CA LYS A 85 -0.46 2.33 -11.67
C LYS A 85 -0.59 2.07 -10.18
N SER A 86 -0.10 0.93 -9.74
CA SER A 86 -0.07 0.53 -8.33
C SER A 86 1.35 0.36 -7.79
N SER A 87 1.49 0.58 -6.48
CA SER A 87 2.64 0.07 -5.72
C SER A 87 2.17 -0.76 -4.55
N ARG A 88 3.06 -1.68 -4.17
CA ARG A 88 2.98 -2.44 -2.94
C ARG A 88 4.26 -2.16 -2.17
N VAL A 89 4.14 -1.70 -0.94
CA VAL A 89 5.26 -1.45 -0.03
C VAL A 89 5.07 -2.31 1.20
N TRP A 90 6.12 -3.04 1.54
CA TRP A 90 6.20 -3.84 2.76
C TRP A 90 6.87 -3.02 3.84
N ASP A 91 6.28 -3.00 5.02
CA ASP A 91 6.84 -2.23 6.12
C ASP A 91 6.55 -2.85 7.47
N SER A 92 7.42 -2.62 8.44
CA SER A 92 7.23 -3.11 9.80
C SER A 92 6.13 -2.34 10.51
N LEU A 93 5.30 -3.05 11.27
CA LEU A 93 4.37 -2.43 12.22
C LEU A 93 5.19 -1.75 13.32
N SER A 94 4.96 -0.46 13.56
CA SER A 94 5.64 0.29 14.62
C SER A 94 4.68 1.30 15.22
N TRP A 95 4.54 1.25 16.55
CA TRP A 95 3.66 2.11 17.33
C TRP A 95 4.47 3.28 17.87
N GLY A 96 4.53 4.37 17.10
CA GLY A 96 5.25 5.58 17.49
C GLY A 96 5.28 6.62 16.36
N PRO A 97 5.61 7.89 16.64
CA PRO A 97 5.69 8.94 15.63
C PRO A 97 6.60 8.57 14.46
N ASP A 98 7.73 7.92 14.75
CA ASP A 98 8.73 7.48 13.76
C ASP A 98 8.32 6.22 12.99
N GLY A 99 7.35 5.47 13.53
CA GLY A 99 6.76 4.29 12.92
C GLY A 99 5.59 4.59 11.98
N ARG A 100 5.08 5.83 11.96
CA ARG A 100 3.95 6.20 11.11
C ARG A 100 4.39 6.28 9.65
N THR A 101 3.69 5.54 8.80
CA THR A 101 3.83 5.64 7.35
C THR A 101 2.78 6.60 6.80
N TYR A 102 3.23 7.60 6.04
CA TYR A 102 2.42 8.64 5.46
C TYR A 102 2.21 8.37 3.97
N PHE A 103 0.96 8.32 3.55
CA PHE A 103 0.59 8.35 2.13
C PHE A 103 0.49 9.80 1.66
N ARG A 104 1.08 10.09 0.51
CA ARG A 104 0.96 11.37 -0.18
C ARG A 104 0.72 11.14 -1.66
N TRP A 105 0.08 12.12 -2.30
CA TRP A 105 -0.18 12.07 -3.73
C TRP A 105 -0.09 13.47 -4.34
N ASN A 106 0.17 13.51 -5.64
CA ASN A 106 0.24 14.75 -6.41
C ASN A 106 -0.20 14.52 -7.87
N ARG A 107 -0.37 15.62 -8.61
CA ARG A 107 -0.69 15.65 -10.04
C ARG A 107 -0.10 16.91 -10.67
N GLY A 108 0.10 16.85 -11.98
CA GLY A 108 0.54 17.99 -12.80
C GLY A 108 0.38 17.68 -14.26
#